data_AF-A0A939B030-F1
#
_entry.id   AF-A0A939B030-F1
#
_cell.length_a   1.000
_cell.length_b   1.000
_cell.length_c   1.000
_cell.angle_alpha   90.00
_cell.angle_beta   90.00
_cell.angle_gamma   90.00
#
_symmetry.space_group_name_H-M   'P 1'
#
loop_
_entity.id
_entity.type
_entity.pdbx_description
1 polymer ?
#
loop_
_entity_poly.entity_id
_entity_poly.type
_entity_poly.pdbx_seq_one_letter_code
_entity_poly.pdbx_strand_id
1 'polypeptide(L)'
;MGPSIATSESCTERVTERFDVIVVGGGHAGCEAALTAARLGLNTALFSLNLDRIAWQPCNPAVGGPAKSQLVHEVDALGGVIGRLADATALQKRVLNASRGPAVWALRAQTDKRQYARQMLQLLQHTPNLALREAMVTGLEVEGAENGGTDGGARITGVRTYFGSVYAAPAVILTTGTFLGGQIWVGHQSMPAGRAGEQPAEGLTEALEALGFQMGRLKTGTPARVDRRSIALDQLEEQPSDAEGRFFSFDPAAWVESEPMSCHITRTTAATHQLIRDNLHLT
;
A
#
# COMPACT_ATOMS: atom_id res chain seq x y z
N MET A 1 7.26 63.94 -1.21
CA MET A 1 7.68 62.72 -1.95
C MET A 1 7.59 61.56 -0.97
N GLY A 2 6.48 60.83 -1.01
CA GLY A 2 6.29 59.67 -0.14
C GLY A 2 6.96 58.43 -0.75
N PRO A 3 7.46 57.48 0.07
CA PRO A 3 7.83 56.17 -0.44
C PRO A 3 6.54 55.40 -0.73
N SER A 4 6.40 54.98 -1.99
CA SER A 4 5.35 54.09 -2.46
C SER A 4 5.50 52.74 -1.74
N ILE A 5 4.52 52.40 -0.90
CA ILE A 5 4.35 51.05 -0.39
C ILE A 5 3.88 50.22 -1.58
N ALA A 6 4.76 49.36 -2.09
CA ALA A 6 4.40 48.35 -3.08
C ALA A 6 3.28 47.49 -2.47
N THR A 7 2.12 47.59 -3.09
CA THR A 7 0.95 46.76 -2.83
C THR A 7 1.34 45.29 -2.89
N SER A 8 0.93 44.52 -1.89
CA SER A 8 1.05 43.08 -1.82
C SER A 8 0.43 42.44 -3.06
N GLU A 9 1.26 42.05 -4.03
CA GLU A 9 0.87 41.08 -5.04
C GLU A 9 0.58 39.77 -4.30
N SER A 10 -0.66 39.30 -4.40
CA SER A 10 -1.02 37.96 -3.95
C SER A 10 -0.08 36.98 -4.64
N CYS A 11 0.72 36.24 -3.88
CA CYS A 11 1.52 35.15 -4.40
C CYS A 11 0.53 34.06 -4.87
N THR A 12 0.04 34.16 -6.11
CA THR A 12 -0.59 33.04 -6.80
C THR A 12 0.51 32.01 -6.94
N GLU A 13 0.51 31.03 -6.04
CA GLU A 13 1.52 29.98 -6.01
C GLU A 13 1.61 29.32 -7.38
N ARG A 14 2.79 29.39 -7.99
CA ARG A 14 3.00 28.82 -9.32
C ARG A 14 2.88 27.30 -9.24
N VAL A 15 1.92 26.76 -9.97
CA VAL A 15 1.81 25.31 -10.21
C VAL A 15 3.15 24.78 -10.71
N THR A 16 3.68 23.77 -10.01
CA THR A 16 4.99 23.16 -10.28
C THR A 16 4.92 22.24 -11.50
N GLU A 17 3.96 21.32 -11.51
CA GLU A 17 3.67 20.42 -12.64
C GLU A 17 2.16 20.16 -12.75
N ARG A 18 1.70 19.68 -13.91
CA ARG A 18 0.30 19.36 -14.20
C ARG A 18 0.14 17.90 -14.63
N PHE A 19 -0.88 17.25 -14.10
CA PHE A 19 -1.25 15.86 -14.39
C PHE A 19 -2.76 15.77 -14.61
N ASP A 20 -3.20 14.72 -15.29
CA ASP A 20 -4.62 14.38 -15.41
C ASP A 20 -5.12 13.68 -14.13
N VAL A 21 -4.26 12.84 -13.53
CA VAL A 21 -4.56 12.12 -12.29
C VAL A 21 -3.34 12.14 -11.36
N ILE A 22 -3.58 12.44 -10.09
CA ILE A 22 -2.57 12.28 -9.03
C ILE A 22 -3.00 11.14 -8.12
N VAL A 23 -2.10 10.19 -7.85
CA VAL A 23 -2.28 9.12 -6.88
C VAL A 23 -1.35 9.35 -5.71
N VAL A 24 -1.91 9.41 -4.49
CA VAL A 24 -1.15 9.63 -3.26
C VAL A 24 -1.04 8.33 -2.48
N GLY A 25 0.17 7.79 -2.39
CA GLY A 25 0.51 6.57 -1.66
C GLY A 25 0.98 5.43 -2.57
N GLY A 26 2.27 5.09 -2.51
CA GLY A 26 2.87 3.97 -3.24
C GLY A 26 2.55 2.57 -2.69
N GLY A 27 1.36 2.36 -2.11
CA GLY A 27 0.90 1.06 -1.62
C GLY A 27 0.32 0.18 -2.74
N HIS A 28 -0.15 -1.02 -2.39
CA HIS A 28 -0.76 -1.95 -3.36
C HIS A 28 -1.89 -1.30 -4.18
N ALA A 29 -2.81 -0.60 -3.51
CA ALA A 29 -3.92 0.10 -4.17
C ALA A 29 -3.44 1.25 -5.07
N GLY A 30 -2.51 2.07 -4.59
CA GLY A 30 -1.99 3.20 -5.37
C GLY A 30 -1.19 2.77 -6.60
N CYS A 31 -0.46 1.66 -6.50
CA CYS A 31 0.25 1.10 -7.66
C CYS A 31 -0.71 0.64 -8.75
N GLU A 32 -1.76 -0.13 -8.42
CA GLU A 32 -2.77 -0.54 -9.39
C GLU A 32 -3.49 0.69 -9.98
N ALA A 33 -3.92 1.64 -9.14
CA ALA A 33 -4.59 2.86 -9.60
C ALA A 33 -3.71 3.68 -10.57
N ALA A 34 -2.43 3.87 -10.25
CA ALA A 34 -1.49 4.64 -11.06
C ALA A 34 -1.18 3.93 -12.39
N LEU A 35 -0.96 2.61 -12.35
CA LEU A 35 -0.74 1.81 -13.56
C LEU A 35 -1.96 1.82 -14.47
N THR A 36 -3.16 1.65 -13.92
CA THR A 36 -4.41 1.67 -14.69
C THR A 36 -4.63 3.02 -15.34
N ALA A 37 -4.52 4.13 -14.58
CA ALA A 37 -4.69 5.48 -15.13
C ALA A 37 -3.70 5.78 -16.27
N ALA A 38 -2.42 5.45 -16.06
CA ALA A 38 -1.37 5.65 -17.06
C ALA A 38 -1.59 4.80 -18.33
N ARG A 39 -2.02 3.53 -18.17
CA ARG A 39 -2.34 2.63 -19.29
C ARG A 39 -3.57 3.06 -20.09
N LEU A 40 -4.48 3.81 -19.47
CA LEU A 40 -5.61 4.46 -20.16
C LEU A 40 -5.19 5.73 -20.91
N GLY A 41 -3.89 6.08 -20.89
CA GLY A 41 -3.34 7.23 -21.61
C GLY A 41 -3.34 8.54 -20.83
N LEU A 42 -3.71 8.52 -19.54
CA LEU A 42 -3.75 9.71 -18.70
C LEU A 42 -2.36 10.03 -18.15
N ASN A 43 -1.93 11.29 -18.25
CA ASN A 43 -0.69 11.76 -17.62
C ASN A 43 -0.84 11.68 -16.10
N THR A 44 -0.20 10.71 -15.47
CA THR A 44 -0.45 10.32 -14.08
C THR A 44 0.80 10.54 -13.24
N ALA A 45 0.63 11.05 -12.01
CA ALA A 45 1.70 11.07 -11.02
C ALA A 45 1.39 10.18 -9.82
N LEU A 46 2.33 9.34 -9.42
CA LEU A 46 2.27 8.57 -8.17
C LEU A 46 3.23 9.18 -7.14
N PHE A 47 2.66 9.68 -6.06
CA PHE A 47 3.39 10.19 -4.90
C PHE A 47 3.60 9.09 -3.86
N SER A 48 4.82 8.98 -3.35
CA SER A 48 5.15 8.11 -2.22
C SER A 48 6.11 8.83 -1.27
N LEU A 49 6.08 8.47 0.01
CA LEU A 49 7.07 8.96 0.98
C LEU A 49 8.46 8.35 0.75
N ASN A 50 8.48 7.14 0.22
CA ASN A 50 9.70 6.39 -0.05
C ASN A 50 9.46 5.46 -1.25
N LEU A 51 10.22 5.64 -2.33
CA LEU A 51 10.11 4.83 -3.55
C LEU A 51 10.71 3.44 -3.39
N ASP A 52 11.73 3.26 -2.53
CA ASP A 52 12.31 1.96 -2.20
C ASP A 52 11.36 1.04 -1.41
N ARG A 53 10.27 1.60 -0.85
CA ARG A 53 9.23 0.89 -0.09
C ARG A 53 7.90 0.76 -0.85
N ILE A 54 7.91 1.00 -2.16
CA ILE A 54 6.73 0.82 -3.01
C ILE A 54 6.20 -0.62 -2.94
N ALA A 55 4.87 -0.73 -2.84
CA ALA A 55 4.13 -1.98 -2.70
C ALA A 55 4.76 -2.98 -1.70
N TRP A 56 5.43 -2.46 -0.67
CA TRP A 56 5.98 -3.29 0.38
C TRP A 56 4.84 -4.01 1.09
N GLN A 57 5.05 -5.29 1.42
CA GLN A 57 4.12 -6.13 2.17
C GLN A 57 4.47 -6.06 3.67
N PRO A 58 4.00 -5.07 4.45
CA PRO A 58 4.44 -4.88 5.84
C PRO A 58 4.06 -6.06 6.74
N CYS A 59 2.90 -6.68 6.49
CA CYS A 59 2.35 -7.76 7.30
C CYS A 59 2.85 -9.13 6.83
N ASN A 60 1.99 -9.94 6.22
CA ASN A 60 2.33 -11.29 5.76
C ASN A 60 3.08 -11.24 4.40
N PRO A 61 4.19 -11.99 4.19
CA PRO A 61 4.80 -12.21 2.87
C PRO A 61 3.93 -13.12 1.97
N ALA A 62 2.66 -12.77 1.76
CA ALA A 62 1.73 -13.64 1.05
C ALA A 62 0.67 -12.89 0.25
N VAL A 63 0.28 -13.50 -0.87
CA VAL A 63 -0.84 -13.08 -1.73
C VAL A 63 -1.86 -14.22 -1.84
N GLY A 64 -3.14 -13.87 -1.92
CA GLY A 64 -4.23 -14.83 -2.00
C GLY A 64 -4.65 -15.42 -0.64
N GLY A 65 -5.14 -16.66 -0.67
CA GLY A 65 -5.89 -17.27 0.43
C GLY A 65 -7.40 -17.08 0.29
N PRO A 66 -8.22 -17.52 1.27
CA PRO A 66 -9.68 -17.52 1.13
C PRO A 66 -10.20 -16.11 0.85
N ALA A 67 -11.11 -15.98 -0.11
CA ALA A 67 -11.64 -14.74 -0.71
C ALA A 67 -10.59 -13.87 -1.45
N LYS A 68 -9.38 -13.73 -0.89
CA LYS A 68 -8.30 -12.94 -1.49
C LYS A 68 -7.81 -13.51 -2.81
N SER A 69 -7.81 -14.83 -2.97
CA SER A 69 -7.42 -15.48 -4.24
C SER A 69 -8.33 -15.04 -5.37
N GLN A 70 -9.64 -15.05 -5.15
CA GLN A 70 -10.66 -14.63 -6.10
C GLN A 70 -10.45 -13.15 -6.47
N LEU A 71 -10.25 -12.27 -5.48
CA LEU A 71 -9.96 -10.85 -5.74
C LEU A 71 -8.68 -10.65 -6.56
N VAL A 72 -7.64 -11.44 -6.31
CA VAL A 72 -6.39 -11.37 -7.09
C VAL A 72 -6.66 -11.79 -8.54
N HIS A 73 -7.41 -12.86 -8.77
CA HIS A 73 -7.81 -13.28 -10.11
C HIS A 73 -8.70 -12.22 -10.80
N GLU A 74 -9.64 -11.63 -10.09
CA GLU A 74 -10.52 -10.58 -10.64
C GLU A 74 -9.71 -9.34 -11.05
N VAL A 75 -8.79 -8.88 -10.20
CA VAL A 75 -7.90 -7.76 -10.54
C VAL A 75 -7.02 -8.10 -11.74
N ASP A 76 -6.46 -9.31 -11.78
CA ASP A 76 -5.66 -9.78 -12.92
C ASP A 76 -6.47 -9.83 -14.23
N ALA A 77 -7.70 -10.36 -14.18
CA ALA A 77 -8.61 -10.41 -15.32
C ALA A 77 -8.99 -9.02 -15.84
N LEU A 78 -9.01 -8.00 -14.97
CA LEU A 78 -9.23 -6.60 -15.34
C LEU A 78 -7.95 -5.91 -15.87
N GLY A 79 -6.83 -6.62 -15.98
CA GLY A 79 -5.56 -6.10 -16.46
C GLY A 79 -4.67 -5.46 -15.39
N GLY A 80 -4.99 -5.70 -14.10
CA GLY A 80 -4.11 -5.37 -12.98
C GLY A 80 -2.84 -6.23 -12.97
N VAL A 81 -1.96 -6.01 -12.00
CA VAL A 81 -0.63 -6.64 -11.99
C VAL A 81 -0.33 -7.49 -10.76
N ILE A 82 -1.18 -7.45 -9.73
CA ILE A 82 -1.02 -8.24 -8.52
C ILE A 82 -0.89 -9.74 -8.78
N GLY A 83 -1.64 -10.30 -9.73
CA GLY A 83 -1.57 -11.73 -10.08
C GLY A 83 -0.21 -12.09 -10.67
N ARG A 84 0.19 -11.38 -11.73
CA ARG A 84 1.51 -11.49 -12.37
C ARG A 84 2.68 -11.33 -11.40
N LEU A 85 2.64 -10.33 -10.52
CA LEU A 85 3.70 -10.11 -9.52
C LEU A 85 3.74 -11.20 -8.45
N ALA A 86 2.57 -11.69 -8.02
CA ALA A 86 2.50 -12.78 -7.06
C ALA A 86 3.11 -14.07 -7.63
N ASP A 87 2.84 -14.38 -8.90
CA ASP A 87 3.43 -15.54 -9.57
C ASP A 87 4.95 -15.36 -9.78
N ALA A 88 5.39 -14.21 -10.31
CA ALA A 88 6.80 -13.93 -10.60
C ALA A 88 7.70 -13.84 -9.36
N THR A 89 7.10 -13.74 -8.16
CA THR A 89 7.83 -13.66 -6.89
C THR A 89 7.42 -14.74 -5.90
N ALA A 90 6.67 -15.74 -6.36
CA ALA A 90 6.24 -16.85 -5.54
C ALA A 90 7.45 -17.63 -5.04
N LEU A 91 7.46 -17.90 -3.75
CA LEU A 91 8.40 -18.79 -3.08
C LEU A 91 7.73 -20.11 -2.71
N GLN A 92 6.40 -20.10 -2.54
CA GLN A 92 5.60 -21.29 -2.27
C GLN A 92 4.19 -21.03 -2.78
N LYS A 93 3.54 -22.01 -3.39
CA LYS A 93 2.11 -21.93 -3.75
C LYS A 93 1.33 -23.09 -3.15
N ARG A 94 0.14 -22.78 -2.62
CA ARG A 94 -0.76 -23.80 -2.07
C ARG A 94 -2.20 -23.59 -2.47
N VAL A 95 -2.93 -24.68 -2.70
CA VAL A 95 -4.40 -24.66 -2.89
C VAL A 95 -5.06 -24.95 -1.56
N LEU A 96 -5.67 -23.93 -0.98
CA LEU A 96 -6.46 -24.06 0.23
C LEU A 96 -7.84 -24.63 -0.09
N ASN A 97 -8.39 -25.40 0.85
CA ASN A 97 -9.68 -26.11 0.71
C ASN A 97 -9.74 -27.09 -0.47
N ALA A 98 -8.60 -27.64 -0.92
CA ALA A 98 -8.52 -28.55 -2.06
C ALA A 98 -9.38 -29.82 -1.90
N SER A 99 -9.65 -30.26 -0.67
CA SER A 99 -10.52 -31.41 -0.38
C SER A 99 -12.02 -31.13 -0.55
N ARG A 100 -12.40 -29.86 -0.77
CA ARG A 100 -13.78 -29.42 -1.02
C ARG A 100 -13.99 -29.12 -2.50
N GLY A 101 -15.22 -28.76 -2.88
CA GLY A 101 -15.53 -28.41 -4.27
C GLY A 101 -14.77 -27.18 -4.79
N PRO A 102 -14.59 -27.05 -6.12
CA PRO A 102 -13.78 -25.99 -6.74
C PRO A 102 -14.26 -24.57 -6.43
N ALA A 103 -15.55 -24.40 -6.12
CA ALA A 103 -16.12 -23.11 -5.75
C ALA A 103 -15.48 -22.47 -4.49
N VAL A 104 -14.85 -23.28 -3.62
CA VAL A 104 -14.20 -22.80 -2.39
C VAL A 104 -12.69 -22.94 -2.39
N TRP A 105 -12.10 -23.35 -3.52
CA TRP A 105 -10.66 -23.39 -3.68
C TRP A 105 -10.09 -21.98 -3.64
N ALA A 106 -8.91 -21.84 -3.04
CA ALA A 106 -8.21 -20.57 -3.01
C ALA A 106 -6.71 -20.81 -3.15
N LEU A 107 -6.11 -20.21 -4.17
CA LEU A 107 -4.67 -20.18 -4.33
C LEU A 107 -4.08 -19.20 -3.31
N ARG A 108 -2.98 -19.60 -2.69
CA ARG A 108 -2.19 -18.76 -1.79
C ARG A 108 -0.72 -18.91 -2.14
N ALA A 109 -0.06 -17.80 -2.43
CA ALA A 109 1.39 -17.76 -2.56
C ALA A 109 2.04 -17.11 -1.35
N GLN A 110 3.15 -17.68 -0.88
CA GLN A 110 4.16 -16.92 -0.16
C GLN A 110 5.03 -16.22 -1.20
N THR A 111 5.34 -14.94 -1.00
CA THR A 111 6.06 -14.11 -1.97
C THR A 111 7.32 -13.53 -1.36
N ASP A 112 8.39 -13.41 -2.14
CA ASP A 112 9.57 -12.66 -1.71
C ASP A 112 9.22 -11.17 -1.65
N LYS A 113 9.15 -10.61 -0.43
CA LYS A 113 8.77 -9.21 -0.21
C LYS A 113 9.67 -8.22 -0.94
N ARG A 114 10.97 -8.51 -1.01
CA ARG A 114 11.97 -7.61 -1.62
C ARG A 114 11.84 -7.67 -3.14
N GLN A 115 11.73 -8.87 -3.69
CA GLN A 115 11.53 -9.03 -5.13
C GLN A 115 10.19 -8.46 -5.57
N TYR A 116 9.11 -8.64 -4.79
CA TYR A 116 7.80 -8.07 -5.07
C TYR A 116 7.85 -6.55 -5.18
N ALA A 117 8.41 -5.88 -4.16
CA ALA A 117 8.57 -4.43 -4.16
C ALA A 117 9.45 -3.95 -5.31
N ARG A 118 10.59 -4.64 -5.56
CA ARG A 118 11.51 -4.29 -6.65
C ARG A 118 10.86 -4.41 -8.02
N GLN A 119 10.16 -5.53 -8.30
CA GLN A 119 9.49 -5.72 -9.58
C GLN A 119 8.33 -4.74 -9.77
N MET A 120 7.59 -4.40 -8.71
CA MET A 120 6.57 -3.35 -8.79
C MET A 120 7.20 -1.99 -9.15
N LEU A 121 8.27 -1.59 -8.46
CA LEU A 121 8.96 -0.34 -8.76
C LEU A 121 9.47 -0.31 -10.20
N GLN A 122 10.09 -1.40 -10.66
CA GLN A 122 10.54 -1.53 -12.05
C GLN A 122 9.38 -1.37 -13.02
N LEU A 123 8.25 -2.03 -12.78
CA LEU A 123 7.07 -1.91 -13.64
C LEU A 123 6.57 -0.46 -13.71
N LEU A 124 6.45 0.22 -12.57
CA LEU A 124 6.01 1.61 -12.51
C LEU A 124 6.97 2.54 -13.26
N GLN A 125 8.28 2.39 -13.08
CA GLN A 125 9.31 3.19 -13.75
C GLN A 125 9.30 3.06 -15.28
N HIS A 126 8.88 1.89 -15.80
CA HIS A 126 8.84 1.63 -17.24
C HIS A 126 7.42 1.78 -17.83
N THR A 127 6.45 2.24 -17.05
CA THR A 127 5.09 2.49 -17.55
C THR A 127 5.03 3.89 -18.19
N PRO A 128 4.68 4.00 -19.50
CA PRO A 128 4.50 5.30 -20.14
C PRO A 128 3.41 6.13 -19.45
N ASN A 129 3.50 7.47 -19.53
CA ASN A 129 2.57 8.41 -18.92
C ASN A 129 2.50 8.36 -17.38
N LEU A 130 3.44 7.69 -16.71
CA LEU A 130 3.50 7.63 -15.25
C LEU A 130 4.77 8.29 -14.71
N ALA A 131 4.59 9.36 -13.94
CA ALA A 131 5.65 10.02 -13.20
C ALA A 131 5.67 9.54 -11.74
N LEU A 132 6.84 9.19 -11.23
CA LEU A 132 7.04 8.90 -9.81
C LEU A 132 7.57 10.14 -9.09
N ARG A 133 7.00 10.45 -7.92
CA ARG A 133 7.42 11.56 -7.08
C ARG A 133 7.62 11.07 -5.64
N GLU A 134 8.82 11.25 -5.12
CA GLU A 134 9.09 11.03 -3.71
C GLU A 134 8.82 12.32 -2.94
N ALA A 135 7.64 12.43 -2.33
CA ALA A 135 7.26 13.59 -1.54
C ALA A 135 6.09 13.25 -0.61
N MET A 136 6.04 13.94 0.53
CA MET A 136 4.88 13.94 1.42
C MET A 136 3.84 14.94 0.90
N VAL A 137 2.67 14.43 0.52
CA VAL A 137 1.48 15.26 0.26
C VAL A 137 0.84 15.60 1.60
N THR A 138 0.68 16.90 1.85
CA THR A 138 0.18 17.45 3.11
C THR A 138 -1.15 18.18 2.95
N GLY A 139 -1.57 18.50 1.72
CA GLY A 139 -2.80 19.26 1.48
C GLY A 139 -3.44 18.94 0.13
N LEU A 140 -4.72 19.31 0.03
CA LEU A 140 -5.53 19.21 -1.19
C LEU A 140 -5.89 20.63 -1.64
N GLU A 141 -5.70 20.91 -2.92
CA GLU A 141 -6.11 22.18 -3.53
C GLU A 141 -7.53 22.03 -4.05
N VAL A 142 -8.45 22.87 -3.55
CA VAL A 142 -9.88 22.78 -3.87
C VAL A 142 -10.41 24.18 -4.17
N GLU A 143 -11.10 24.32 -5.30
CA GLU A 143 -11.82 25.54 -5.66
C GLU A 143 -13.30 25.43 -5.26
N GLY A 144 -13.92 26.53 -4.84
CA GLY A 144 -15.36 26.58 -4.55
C GLY A 144 -15.79 25.89 -3.25
N ALA A 145 -14.85 25.61 -2.33
CA ALA A 145 -15.13 25.06 -1.00
C ALA A 145 -15.53 26.11 0.05
N GLU A 146 -15.82 27.34 -0.38
CA GLU A 146 -16.21 28.44 0.50
C GLU A 146 -17.50 28.06 1.24
N ASN A 147 -17.40 27.91 2.57
CA ASN A 147 -18.46 27.62 3.56
C ASN A 147 -18.63 26.18 4.06
N GLY A 148 -17.68 25.26 3.82
CA GLY A 148 -17.66 23.95 4.52
C GLY A 148 -18.89 23.07 4.30
N GLY A 149 -19.69 23.39 3.28
CA GLY A 149 -20.90 22.69 2.89
C GLY A 149 -20.64 21.77 1.69
N THR A 150 -21.29 20.61 1.68
CA THR A 150 -21.27 19.62 0.59
C THR A 150 -22.13 20.03 -0.62
N ASP A 151 -22.39 21.32 -0.80
CA ASP A 151 -23.29 21.86 -1.83
C ASP A 151 -22.63 21.87 -3.21
N GLY A 152 -22.16 20.70 -3.68
CA GLY A 152 -21.85 20.35 -5.07
C GLY A 152 -20.84 21.19 -5.86
N GLY A 153 -20.31 22.28 -5.30
CA GLY A 153 -19.47 23.26 -6.01
C GLY A 153 -17.97 23.08 -5.80
N ALA A 154 -17.56 22.31 -4.79
CA ALA A 154 -16.15 22.08 -4.48
C ALA A 154 -15.51 21.18 -5.54
N ARG A 155 -14.43 21.65 -6.17
CA ARG A 155 -13.68 20.91 -7.19
C ARG A 155 -12.21 20.78 -6.80
N ILE A 156 -11.71 19.55 -6.76
CA ILE A 156 -10.28 19.28 -6.60
C ILE A 156 -9.50 19.84 -7.79
N THR A 157 -8.43 20.56 -7.53
CA THR A 157 -7.55 21.15 -8.54
C THR A 157 -6.10 20.71 -8.40
N GLY A 158 -5.74 20.01 -7.33
CA GLY A 158 -4.40 19.48 -7.14
C GLY A 158 -4.10 19.04 -5.72
N VAL A 159 -2.80 18.87 -5.47
CA VAL A 159 -2.25 18.55 -4.15
C VAL A 159 -1.07 19.46 -3.83
N ARG A 160 -0.80 19.60 -2.54
CA ARG A 160 0.35 20.33 -2.00
C ARG A 160 1.27 19.40 -1.24
N THR A 161 2.56 19.56 -1.43
CA THR A 161 3.58 18.81 -0.68
C THR A 161 4.09 19.57 0.53
N TYR A 162 4.78 18.86 1.42
CA TYR A 162 5.35 19.39 2.65
C TYR A 162 6.22 20.64 2.45
N PHE A 163 7.01 20.70 1.38
CA PHE A 163 7.85 21.87 1.06
C PHE A 163 7.12 22.97 0.27
N GLY A 164 5.79 22.90 0.18
CA GLY A 164 4.95 23.92 -0.44
C GLY A 164 4.83 23.83 -1.95
N SER A 165 5.36 22.78 -2.61
CA SER A 165 5.16 22.59 -4.04
C SER A 165 3.72 22.20 -4.35
N VAL A 166 3.13 22.82 -5.37
CA VAL A 166 1.75 22.59 -5.78
C VAL A 166 1.72 21.85 -7.12
N TYR A 167 1.00 20.73 -7.15
CA TYR A 167 0.83 19.89 -8.32
C TYR A 167 -0.64 19.87 -8.72
N ALA A 168 -0.94 20.33 -9.94
CA ALA A 168 -2.33 20.44 -10.36
C ALA A 168 -2.82 19.14 -11.01
N ALA A 169 -4.04 18.72 -10.65
CA ALA A 169 -4.77 17.68 -11.33
C ALA A 169 -6.28 17.81 -11.07
N PRO A 170 -7.13 17.53 -12.08
CA PRO A 170 -8.59 17.52 -11.92
C PRO A 170 -9.11 16.30 -11.15
N ALA A 171 -8.26 15.31 -10.87
CA ALA A 171 -8.60 14.12 -10.09
C ALA A 171 -7.44 13.68 -9.19
N VAL A 172 -7.76 13.31 -7.94
CA VAL A 172 -6.80 12.83 -6.95
C VAL A 172 -7.33 11.53 -6.31
N ILE A 173 -6.49 10.50 -6.24
CA ILE A 173 -6.79 9.21 -5.62
C ILE A 173 -5.93 9.07 -4.35
N LEU A 174 -6.56 8.97 -3.18
CA LEU A 174 -5.85 8.80 -1.91
C LEU A 174 -5.76 7.33 -1.51
N THR A 175 -4.54 6.81 -1.37
CA THR A 175 -4.22 5.43 -1.00
C THR A 175 -3.15 5.37 0.08
N THR A 176 -3.31 6.22 1.10
CA THR A 176 -2.33 6.52 2.15
C THR A 176 -2.04 5.37 3.12
N GLY A 177 -2.80 4.27 3.06
CA GLY A 177 -2.57 3.08 3.86
C GLY A 177 -2.58 3.37 5.36
N THR A 178 -1.54 2.95 6.07
CA THR A 178 -1.41 3.13 7.53
C THR A 178 -0.70 4.42 7.93
N PHE A 179 -0.45 5.34 6.99
CA PHE A 179 0.42 6.50 7.21
C PHE A 179 -0.31 7.73 7.78
N LEU A 180 -1.58 7.97 7.44
CA LEU A 180 -2.34 9.14 7.93
C LEU A 180 -2.50 9.12 9.45
N GLY A 181 -1.83 10.03 10.15
CA GLY A 181 -1.83 10.06 11.62
C GLY A 181 -1.38 8.73 12.25
N GLY A 182 -0.50 8.01 11.54
CA GLY A 182 -0.05 6.68 11.89
C GLY A 182 0.71 6.65 13.21
N GLN A 183 0.45 5.63 14.03
CA GLN A 183 1.10 5.45 15.32
C GLN A 183 1.34 3.96 15.58
N ILE A 184 2.56 3.63 16.00
CA ILE A 184 2.94 2.28 16.40
C ILE A 184 2.82 2.16 17.91
N TRP A 185 2.42 0.96 18.36
CA TRP A 185 2.26 0.60 19.76
C TRP A 185 3.06 -0.67 20.05
N VAL A 186 3.92 -0.62 21.07
CA VAL A 186 4.67 -1.77 21.58
C VAL A 186 4.55 -1.77 23.09
N GLY A 187 3.68 -2.64 23.62
CA GLY A 187 3.24 -2.55 25.01
C GLY A 187 2.66 -1.17 25.31
N HIS A 188 3.13 -0.53 26.38
CA HIS A 188 2.74 0.83 26.76
C HIS A 188 3.43 1.95 25.97
N GLN A 189 4.43 1.62 25.16
CA GLN A 189 5.15 2.61 24.39
C GLN A 189 4.47 2.83 23.06
N SER A 190 4.49 4.09 22.60
CA SER A 190 4.03 4.43 21.27
C SER A 190 4.93 5.46 20.62
N MET A 191 4.92 5.49 19.29
CA MET A 191 5.64 6.49 18.51
C MET A 191 4.87 6.81 17.22
N PRO A 192 4.92 8.07 16.72
CA PRO A 192 4.41 8.41 15.40
C PRO A 192 5.17 7.64 14.31
N ALA A 193 4.44 6.90 13.49
CA ALA A 193 5.00 6.09 12.42
C ALA A 193 3.88 5.52 11.54
N GLY A 194 4.06 5.55 10.22
CA GLY A 194 3.14 4.84 9.31
C GLY A 194 3.37 3.32 9.34
N ARG A 195 4.64 2.92 9.41
CA ARG A 195 5.12 1.54 9.54
C ARG A 195 6.43 1.55 10.34
N ALA A 196 6.85 0.40 10.85
CA ALA A 196 8.08 0.32 11.64
C ALA A 196 9.29 0.81 10.84
N GLY A 197 9.92 1.90 11.30
CA GLY A 197 11.04 2.56 10.63
C GLY A 197 10.65 3.53 9.52
N GLU A 198 9.37 3.84 9.34
CA GLU A 198 8.85 4.79 8.33
C GLU A 198 8.03 5.89 9.01
N GLN A 199 8.32 7.14 8.66
CA GLN A 199 7.63 8.32 9.21
C GLN A 199 6.12 8.28 8.89
N PRO A 200 5.26 8.85 9.76
CA PRO A 200 3.86 9.03 9.43
C PRO A 200 3.66 10.11 8.35
N ALA A 201 2.47 10.15 7.75
CA ALA A 201 2.04 11.29 6.95
C ALA A 201 1.33 12.31 7.85
N GLU A 202 1.65 13.58 7.67
CA GLU A 202 1.14 14.72 8.44
C GLU A 202 0.42 15.71 7.52
N GLY A 203 -0.49 16.53 8.07
CA GLY A 203 -1.21 17.59 7.36
C GLY A 203 -2.42 17.12 6.55
N LEU A 204 -2.31 15.97 5.87
CA LEU A 204 -3.38 15.50 4.98
C LEU A 204 -4.65 15.07 5.74
N THR A 205 -4.53 14.63 6.99
CA THR A 205 -5.70 14.36 7.85
C THR A 205 -6.46 15.65 8.13
N GLU A 206 -5.75 16.69 8.57
CA GLU A 206 -6.31 18.00 8.89
C GLU A 206 -6.92 18.67 7.64
N ALA A 207 -6.30 18.48 6.47
CA ALA A 207 -6.84 18.95 5.20
C ALA A 207 -8.17 18.27 4.84
N LEU A 208 -8.32 16.97 5.10
CA LEU A 208 -9.58 16.25 4.89
C LEU A 208 -10.66 16.71 5.89
N GLU A 209 -10.30 16.89 7.16
CA GLU A 209 -11.22 17.40 8.18
C GLU A 209 -11.71 18.82 7.86
N ALA A 210 -10.82 19.68 7.37
CA ALA A 210 -11.17 21.04 6.92
C ALA A 210 -12.15 21.04 5.73
N LEU A 211 -12.14 19.99 4.91
CA LEU A 211 -13.11 19.76 3.83
C LEU A 211 -14.41 19.10 4.30
N GLY A 212 -14.57 18.85 5.61
CA GLY A 212 -15.78 18.28 6.21
C GLY A 212 -15.80 16.75 6.27
N PHE A 213 -14.69 16.06 5.99
CA PHE A 213 -14.62 14.61 6.15
C PHE A 213 -14.51 14.22 7.62
N GLN A 214 -15.23 13.17 8.00
CA GLN A 214 -15.10 12.56 9.32
C GLN A 214 -13.99 11.52 9.34
N MET A 215 -13.05 11.66 10.26
CA MET A 215 -11.91 10.77 10.40
C MET A 215 -12.08 9.82 11.58
N GLY A 216 -11.65 8.57 11.40
CA GLY A 216 -11.65 7.53 12.43
C GLY A 216 -10.28 6.87 12.56
N ARG A 217 -10.08 6.07 13.62
CA ARG A 217 -8.83 5.32 13.83
C ARG A 217 -9.09 3.82 13.84
N LEU A 218 -8.30 3.09 13.06
CA LEU A 218 -8.25 1.63 13.08
C LEU A 218 -6.87 1.19 13.60
N LYS A 219 -6.85 0.07 14.33
CA LYS A 219 -5.61 -0.53 14.84
C LYS A 219 -5.47 -1.96 14.29
N THR A 220 -4.29 -2.28 13.79
CA THR A 220 -3.93 -3.63 13.34
C THR A 220 -2.59 -4.03 13.93
N GLY A 221 -2.39 -5.32 14.18
CA GLY A 221 -1.14 -5.87 14.70
C GLY A 221 -0.34 -6.61 13.62
N THR A 222 0.96 -6.75 13.85
CA THR A 222 1.83 -7.63 13.06
C THR A 222 2.70 -8.45 14.02
N PRO A 223 2.99 -9.73 13.72
CA PRO A 223 3.90 -10.50 14.55
C PRO A 223 5.33 -9.95 14.46
N ALA A 224 6.17 -10.30 15.43
CA ALA A 224 7.60 -10.05 15.37
C ALA A 224 8.24 -10.74 14.14
N ARG A 225 9.42 -10.26 13.74
CA ARG A 225 10.28 -10.96 12.77
C ARG A 225 11.37 -11.68 13.56
N VAL A 226 11.59 -12.95 13.24
CA VAL A 226 12.51 -13.85 13.95
C VAL A 226 13.66 -14.24 13.02
N ASP A 227 14.86 -14.40 13.57
CA ASP A 227 16.01 -14.86 12.81
C ASP A 227 15.85 -16.36 12.51
N ARG A 228 15.91 -16.74 11.23
CA ARG A 228 15.81 -18.14 10.82
C ARG A 228 16.87 -19.02 11.49
N ARG A 229 18.07 -18.48 11.74
CA ARG A 229 19.21 -19.22 12.31
C ARG A 229 18.98 -19.64 13.76
N SER A 230 18.06 -18.99 14.46
CA SER A 230 17.72 -19.32 15.85
C SER A 230 16.53 -20.28 15.97
N ILE A 231 16.12 -20.92 14.88
CA ILE A 231 14.97 -21.84 14.86
C ILE A 231 15.45 -23.25 14.50
N ALA A 232 15.12 -24.23 15.34
CA ALA A 232 15.31 -25.65 15.05
C ALA A 232 14.25 -26.14 14.05
N LEU A 233 14.46 -25.84 12.75
CA LEU A 233 13.51 -26.15 11.67
C LEU A 233 13.28 -27.66 11.49
N ASP A 234 14.30 -28.46 11.80
CA ASP A 234 14.28 -29.93 11.77
C ASP A 234 13.29 -30.55 12.77
N GLN A 235 12.86 -29.79 13.77
CA GLN A 235 11.87 -30.22 14.77
C GLN A 235 10.44 -29.75 14.44
N LEU A 236 10.25 -29.03 13.32
CA LEU A 236 8.96 -28.51 12.90
C LEU A 236 8.38 -29.34 11.76
N GLU A 237 7.05 -29.35 11.67
CA GLU A 237 6.35 -29.97 10.53
C GLU A 237 6.58 -29.12 9.28
N GLU A 238 7.30 -29.67 8.31
CA GLU A 238 7.52 -29.04 7.01
C GLU A 238 6.21 -29.02 6.20
N GLN A 239 5.92 -27.87 5.59
CA GLN A 239 4.78 -27.68 4.70
C GLN A 239 5.30 -27.18 3.34
N PRO A 240 5.47 -28.09 2.35
CA PRO A 240 5.94 -27.74 1.02
C PRO A 240 4.85 -27.06 0.18
N SER A 241 5.22 -26.64 -1.03
CA SER A 241 4.30 -26.19 -2.08
C SER A 241 3.42 -27.35 -2.55
N ASP A 242 2.13 -27.11 -2.83
CA ASP A 242 1.18 -28.16 -3.28
C ASP A 242 0.30 -27.72 -4.48
N ALA A 243 0.68 -26.61 -5.14
CA ALA A 243 -0.08 -26.00 -6.23
C ALA A 243 0.73 -25.90 -7.53
N GLU A 244 1.34 -27.01 -7.95
CA GLU A 244 2.07 -27.11 -9.23
C GLU A 244 1.13 -26.77 -10.41
N GLY A 245 1.66 -26.04 -11.40
CA GLY A 245 0.88 -25.59 -12.56
C GLY A 245 -0.29 -24.63 -12.27
N ARG A 246 -0.43 -24.13 -11.03
CA ARG A 246 -1.45 -23.14 -10.66
C ARG A 246 -0.84 -21.74 -10.61
N PHE A 247 -1.52 -20.77 -11.21
CA PHE A 247 -1.07 -19.38 -11.31
C PHE A 247 -2.21 -18.44 -10.93
N PHE A 248 -1.86 -17.28 -10.40
CA PHE A 248 -2.81 -16.19 -10.20
C PHE A 248 -3.15 -15.50 -11.52
N SER A 249 -2.14 -15.29 -12.35
CA SER A 249 -2.26 -14.65 -13.66
C SER A 249 -2.98 -15.54 -14.66
N PHE A 250 -3.91 -14.98 -15.41
CA PHE A 250 -4.51 -15.63 -16.57
C PHE A 250 -3.64 -15.55 -17.83
N ASP A 251 -2.63 -14.67 -17.86
CA ASP A 251 -1.67 -14.55 -18.95
C ASP A 251 -0.57 -15.63 -18.84
N PRO A 252 -0.52 -16.60 -19.77
CA PRO A 252 0.49 -17.65 -19.77
C PRO A 252 1.92 -17.13 -19.94
N ALA A 253 2.11 -15.95 -20.55
CA ALA A 253 3.43 -15.34 -20.69
C ALA A 253 4.00 -14.85 -19.35
N ALA A 254 3.16 -14.71 -18.32
CA ALA A 254 3.56 -14.33 -16.97
C ALA A 254 3.76 -15.52 -16.02
N TRP A 255 3.52 -16.75 -16.49
CA TRP A 255 3.66 -17.94 -15.66
C TRP A 255 5.13 -18.27 -15.41
N VAL A 256 5.52 -18.19 -14.15
CA VAL A 256 6.87 -18.50 -13.69
C VAL A 256 6.79 -19.62 -12.67
N GLU A 257 7.50 -20.72 -12.95
CA GLU A 257 7.77 -21.74 -11.94
C GLU A 257 9.06 -21.37 -11.21
N SER A 258 9.01 -21.41 -9.89
CA SER A 258 10.14 -21.10 -9.02
C SER A 258 10.51 -22.32 -8.20
N GLU A 259 11.77 -22.41 -7.79
CA GLU A 259 12.21 -23.41 -6.83
C GLU A 259 11.46 -23.19 -5.50
N PRO A 260 10.60 -24.13 -5.09
CA PRO A 260 9.70 -23.90 -3.97
C PRO A 260 10.46 -23.97 -2.64
N MET A 261 10.21 -23.00 -1.78
CA MET A 261 10.57 -23.02 -0.37
C MET A 261 9.41 -23.56 0.48
N SER A 262 9.76 -24.24 1.57
CA SER A 262 8.77 -24.73 2.53
C SER A 262 8.48 -23.74 3.65
N CYS A 263 7.22 -23.72 4.07
CA CYS A 263 6.80 -23.16 5.35
C CYS A 263 6.97 -24.24 6.42
N HIS A 264 6.98 -23.84 7.69
CA HIS A 264 7.08 -24.76 8.82
C HIS A 264 5.96 -24.46 9.81
N ILE A 265 5.34 -25.50 10.36
CA ILE A 265 4.19 -25.40 11.25
C ILE A 265 4.65 -25.65 12.69
N THR A 266 4.15 -24.85 13.62
CA THR A 266 4.30 -25.04 15.06
C THR A 266 3.01 -24.63 15.78
N ARG A 267 2.93 -24.88 17.09
CA ARG A 267 1.75 -24.60 17.91
C ARG A 267 2.16 -23.91 19.21
N THR A 268 1.27 -23.07 19.72
CA THR A 268 1.43 -22.49 21.06
C THR A 268 1.13 -23.54 22.13
N THR A 269 1.68 -23.36 23.32
CA THR A 269 1.47 -24.26 24.46
C THR A 269 0.70 -23.54 25.58
N ALA A 270 0.24 -24.30 26.59
CA ALA A 270 -0.40 -23.74 27.76
C ALA A 270 0.51 -22.72 28.50
N ALA A 271 1.83 -22.96 28.50
CA ALA A 271 2.81 -22.02 29.04
C ALA A 271 2.84 -20.70 28.27
N THR A 272 2.76 -20.74 26.93
CA THR A 272 2.63 -19.53 26.10
C THR A 272 1.36 -18.75 26.46
N HIS A 273 0.23 -19.45 26.65
CA HIS A 273 -1.03 -18.80 27.00
C HIS A 273 -1.00 -18.19 28.39
N GLN A 274 -0.35 -18.85 29.35
CA GLN A 274 -0.18 -18.31 30.70
C GLN A 274 0.66 -17.04 30.68
N LEU A 275 1.79 -17.05 29.96
CA LEU A 275 2.64 -15.88 29.80
C LEU A 275 1.86 -14.69 29.22
N ILE A 276 1.02 -14.91 28.21
CA ILE A 276 0.17 -13.85 27.66
C ILE A 276 -0.81 -13.33 28.72
N ARG A 277 -1.52 -14.22 29.43
CA ARG A 277 -2.50 -13.84 30.47
C ARG A 277 -1.88 -13.01 31.58
N ASP A 278 -0.72 -13.42 32.07
CA ASP A 278 -0.01 -12.72 33.14
C ASP A 278 0.40 -11.29 32.72
N ASN A 279 0.51 -11.04 31.42
CA ASN A 279 1.01 -9.78 30.85
C ASN A 279 -0.05 -8.99 30.05
N LEU A 280 -1.34 -9.37 30.09
CA LEU A 280 -2.41 -8.64 29.39
C LEU A 280 -2.57 -7.18 29.86
N HIS A 281 -2.13 -6.88 31.08
CA HIS A 281 -2.12 -5.52 31.61
C HIS A 281 -1.13 -4.60 30.87
N LEU A 282 -0.24 -5.15 30.02
CA LEU A 282 0.76 -4.40 29.24
C LEU A 282 0.27 -3.95 27.85
N THR A 283 -0.94 -4.33 27.44
CA THR A 283 -1.46 -4.12 26.06
C THR A 283 -2.48 -3.00 25.92
#